data_AF-A0AAU4EZD1-F1
#
_entry.id   AF-A0AAU4EZD1-F1
#
_cell.length_a   1.000
_cell.length_b   1.000
_cell.length_c   1.000
_cell.angle_alpha   90.00
_cell.angle_beta   90.00
_cell.angle_gamma   90.00
#
_symmetry.space_group_name_H-M   'P 1'
#
loop_
_entity.id
_entity.type
_entity.pdbx_description
1 polymer ?
#
loop_
_entity_poly.entity_id
_entity_poly.type
_entity_poly.pdbx_seq_one_letter_code
_entity_poly.pdbx_strand_id
1 'polypeptide(L)'
;MVTQRGGRDGADSAGRPPRRSRRPDTPDADNAPTAEMPAVPAAAVNGRANGNGDAPEAVRAKQIPEAAVARLAVYLRVLSAMSEQGATTVSSEELSQAAGVNSAKLRKDLSYLGSYGTRGVGYEVSVLVSQIERILGLTRQHKVAVVGIGNLGHALANYGGFPGRGFPVEALFDLDSDLIGVPVGGLPVSHMDDIPRVCAERGISIGVIATPPTAAQSVCDRLVAGGVQCILNFAPVVLQVPAHIEVRKVDLAVELQILSFHVARRADDAASNQGNSGLPAAGLPPDNGKSSGRNGAGPDGGREVVVRS
;
A
#
# COMPACT_ATOMS: atom_id res chain seq x y z
N MET A 1 71.98 -43.07 6.15
CA MET A 1 71.29 -42.09 7.03
C MET A 1 69.82 -42.46 7.01
N VAL A 2 69.28 -43.17 8.02
CA VAL A 2 68.86 -42.65 9.36
C VAL A 2 67.71 -41.65 9.11
N THR A 3 66.44 -41.85 9.49
CA THR A 3 65.79 -42.60 10.59
C THR A 3 64.26 -42.56 10.36
N GLN A 4 63.50 -43.64 10.63
CA GLN A 4 62.62 -43.87 11.80
C GLN A 4 61.53 -42.81 12.04
N ARG A 5 60.31 -43.09 12.52
CA ARG A 5 59.58 -44.26 13.04
C ARG A 5 58.12 -43.77 13.13
N GLY A 6 57.14 -44.62 12.85
CA GLY A 6 56.35 -45.26 13.92
C GLY A 6 54.88 -44.84 13.76
N GLY A 7 53.88 -45.65 13.99
CA GLY A 7 53.84 -47.00 14.52
C GLY A 7 52.47 -47.21 15.15
N ARG A 8 51.99 -48.46 15.05
CA ARG A 8 50.92 -49.11 15.82
C ARG A 8 49.48 -48.76 15.47
N ASP A 9 48.51 -49.64 15.66
CA ASP A 9 48.38 -51.11 15.71
C ASP A 9 46.88 -51.32 16.01
N GLY A 10 46.31 -52.41 15.49
CA GLY A 10 45.22 -53.16 16.11
C GLY A 10 43.85 -52.47 16.18
N ALA A 11 42.86 -52.92 15.40
CA ALA A 11 42.13 -54.17 15.56
C ALA A 11 40.74 -53.91 16.19
N ASP A 12 39.75 -54.30 15.39
CA ASP A 12 38.61 -55.13 15.75
C ASP A 12 37.24 -54.51 16.07
N SER A 13 36.31 -54.96 15.23
CA SER A 13 34.95 -55.39 15.54
C SER A 13 33.84 -54.38 15.83
N ALA A 14 32.68 -54.77 15.28
CA ALA A 14 31.33 -54.65 15.83
C ALA A 14 30.43 -53.53 15.30
N GLY A 15 29.33 -53.98 14.68
CA GLY A 15 28.01 -53.59 15.20
C GLY A 15 27.30 -52.48 14.43
N ARG A 16 26.47 -52.89 13.47
CA ARG A 16 25.36 -52.08 12.98
C ARG A 16 24.27 -51.96 14.06
N PRO A 17 23.63 -50.79 14.23
CA PRO A 17 22.22 -50.76 14.66
C PRO A 17 21.40 -49.75 13.78
N PRO A 18 20.12 -49.46 14.05
CA PRO A 18 19.03 -49.91 13.16
C PRO A 18 18.36 -48.78 12.38
N ARG A 19 17.59 -49.18 11.35
CA ARG A 19 16.63 -48.32 10.62
C ARG A 19 15.61 -47.73 11.59
N ARG A 20 15.49 -46.40 11.63
CA ARG A 20 14.33 -45.72 12.23
C ARG A 20 13.18 -45.65 11.24
N SER A 21 12.01 -45.98 11.77
CA SER A 21 10.69 -46.04 11.15
C SER A 21 10.18 -44.67 10.69
N ARG A 22 9.56 -44.66 9.50
CA ARG A 22 8.71 -43.57 9.01
C ARG A 22 7.54 -43.35 9.97
N ARG A 23 7.27 -42.10 10.34
CA ARG A 23 5.97 -41.68 10.88
C ARG A 23 5.01 -41.40 9.69
N PRO A 24 3.69 -41.56 9.87
CA PRO A 24 2.71 -41.36 8.81
C PRO A 24 2.40 -39.87 8.63
N ASP A 25 2.33 -39.43 7.38
CA ASP A 25 1.81 -38.11 7.01
C ASP A 25 0.35 -37.97 7.46
N THR A 26 0.05 -36.94 8.24
CA THR A 26 -1.31 -36.44 8.42
C THR A 26 -1.68 -35.55 7.24
N PRO A 27 -2.90 -35.66 6.68
CA PRO A 27 -3.27 -34.93 5.48
C PRO A 27 -3.52 -33.45 5.80
N ASP A 28 -2.90 -32.55 5.02
CA ASP A 28 -3.21 -31.13 5.03
C ASP A 28 -4.66 -30.93 4.57
N ALA A 29 -5.51 -30.56 5.51
CA ALA A 29 -6.89 -30.16 5.29
C ALA A 29 -6.95 -28.66 4.99
N ASP A 30 -6.65 -28.27 3.75
CA ASP A 30 -7.09 -26.97 3.22
C ASP A 30 -7.33 -26.98 1.70
N ASN A 31 -7.69 -28.15 1.16
CA ASN A 31 -8.14 -28.30 -0.21
C ASN A 31 -9.67 -28.14 -0.26
N ALA A 32 -10.13 -26.90 -0.42
CA ALA A 32 -11.52 -26.59 -0.78
C ALA A 32 -11.55 -25.82 -2.12
N PRO A 33 -12.59 -26.01 -2.94
CA PRO A 33 -12.46 -26.05 -4.39
C PRO A 33 -12.38 -24.65 -5.02
N THR A 34 -11.42 -24.47 -5.92
CA THR A 34 -11.41 -23.35 -6.87
C THR A 34 -12.49 -23.61 -7.91
N ALA A 35 -13.51 -22.76 -7.97
CA ALA A 35 -14.55 -22.84 -8.98
C ALA A 35 -13.92 -22.81 -10.39
N GLU A 36 -14.20 -23.84 -11.19
CA GLU A 36 -13.95 -23.86 -12.63
C GLU A 36 -14.69 -22.69 -13.29
N MET A 37 -13.96 -21.89 -14.07
CA MET A 37 -14.57 -21.01 -15.06
C MET A 37 -14.51 -21.69 -16.43
N PRO A 38 -15.59 -21.61 -17.24
CA PRO A 38 -15.70 -22.40 -18.47
C PRO A 38 -14.72 -21.92 -19.54
N ALA A 39 -14.10 -22.88 -20.22
CA ALA A 39 -13.34 -22.65 -21.44
C ALA A 39 -14.29 -22.33 -22.60
N VAL A 40 -13.99 -21.27 -23.36
CA VAL A 40 -14.69 -20.96 -24.62
C VAL A 40 -13.84 -21.51 -25.77
N PRO A 41 -14.41 -22.30 -26.71
CA PRO A 41 -13.64 -22.84 -27.82
C PRO A 41 -13.46 -21.79 -28.92
N ALA A 42 -12.32 -21.88 -29.62
CA ALA A 42 -12.06 -21.13 -30.84
C ALA A 42 -12.82 -21.71 -32.04
N ALA A 43 -13.22 -20.80 -32.94
CA ALA A 43 -13.59 -20.94 -34.36
C ALA A 43 -15.07 -20.72 -34.71
N ALA A 44 -15.35 -19.68 -35.51
CA ALA A 44 -15.79 -19.82 -36.91
C ALA A 44 -16.17 -18.45 -37.51
N VAL A 45 -15.52 -18.13 -38.63
CA VAL A 45 -15.91 -17.08 -39.57
C VAL A 45 -17.19 -17.51 -40.28
N ASN A 46 -18.24 -16.68 -40.24
CA ASN A 46 -19.14 -16.44 -41.38
C ASN A 46 -20.05 -15.23 -41.13
N GLY A 47 -20.05 -14.30 -42.08
CA GLY A 47 -20.74 -13.03 -41.98
C GLY A 47 -22.26 -13.14 -42.12
N ARG A 48 -22.95 -12.16 -41.52
CA ARG A 48 -24.09 -11.45 -42.10
C ARG A 48 -24.30 -10.17 -41.31
N ALA A 49 -24.33 -9.07 -42.05
CA ALA A 49 -24.59 -7.72 -41.57
C ALA A 49 -25.98 -7.63 -40.94
N ASN A 50 -26.07 -6.92 -39.82
CA ASN A 50 -27.19 -6.03 -39.51
C ASN A 50 -26.70 -4.97 -38.52
N GLY A 51 -26.91 -3.71 -38.89
CA GLY A 51 -26.41 -2.54 -38.19
C GLY A 51 -27.08 -2.31 -36.85
N ASN A 52 -26.25 -2.15 -35.82
CA ASN A 52 -26.32 -1.07 -34.84
C ASN A 52 -24.90 -0.89 -34.31
N GLY A 53 -24.37 0.34 -34.41
CA GLY A 53 -22.98 0.65 -34.14
C GLY A 53 -22.61 0.44 -32.67
N ASP A 54 -22.02 -0.70 -32.38
CA ASP A 54 -21.33 -0.99 -31.13
C ASP A 54 -19.98 -0.25 -31.16
N ALA A 55 -19.79 0.70 -30.25
CA ALA A 55 -18.49 1.33 -30.03
C ALA A 55 -17.54 0.31 -29.40
N PRO A 56 -16.24 0.28 -29.77
CA PRO A 56 -15.33 -0.73 -29.29
C PRO A 56 -15.05 -0.50 -27.79
N GLU A 57 -15.48 -1.45 -26.97
CA GLU A 57 -14.79 -1.96 -25.77
C GLU A 57 -14.07 -0.91 -24.90
N ALA A 58 -14.79 0.15 -24.52
CA ALA A 58 -14.43 0.97 -23.37
C ALA A 58 -14.61 0.12 -22.11
N VAL A 59 -13.54 -0.60 -21.73
CA VAL A 59 -13.49 -1.43 -20.54
C VAL A 59 -13.98 -0.63 -19.33
N ARG A 60 -15.11 -1.09 -18.79
CA ARG A 60 -15.77 -0.85 -17.50
C ARG A 60 -14.94 -0.16 -16.39
N ALA A 61 -14.50 1.08 -16.56
CA ALA A 61 -13.91 1.88 -15.49
C ALA A 61 -14.87 2.07 -14.29
N LYS A 62 -16.18 1.81 -14.47
CA LYS A 62 -17.21 1.86 -13.43
C LYS A 62 -17.24 0.68 -12.44
N GLN A 63 -16.35 -0.33 -12.53
CA GLN A 63 -16.45 -1.54 -11.68
C GLN A 63 -15.28 -1.79 -10.72
N ILE A 64 -14.23 -0.95 -10.70
CA ILE A 64 -13.08 -1.14 -9.80
C ILE A 64 -13.26 -0.26 -8.57
N PRO A 65 -13.27 -0.83 -7.34
CA PRO A 65 -13.33 -0.04 -6.11
C PRO A 65 -12.12 0.91 -5.99
N GLU A 66 -12.31 2.13 -5.47
CA GLU A 66 -11.21 3.10 -5.28
C GLU A 66 -10.05 2.52 -4.46
N ALA A 67 -10.36 1.75 -3.42
CA ALA A 67 -9.35 1.07 -2.61
C ALA A 67 -8.52 0.06 -3.42
N ALA A 68 -9.09 -0.56 -4.45
CA ALA A 68 -8.35 -1.42 -5.37
C ALA A 68 -7.49 -0.59 -6.34
N VAL A 69 -7.98 0.54 -6.85
CA VAL A 69 -7.20 1.47 -7.69
C VAL A 69 -5.92 1.92 -6.97
N ALA A 70 -6.03 2.33 -5.70
CA ALA A 70 -4.87 2.70 -4.90
C ALA A 70 -3.85 1.56 -4.77
N ARG A 71 -4.31 0.31 -4.60
CA ARG A 71 -3.43 -0.86 -4.52
C ARG A 71 -2.83 -1.24 -5.87
N LEU A 72 -3.56 -1.10 -6.98
CA LEU A 72 -3.02 -1.30 -8.33
C LEU A 72 -1.83 -0.38 -8.59
N ALA A 73 -1.88 0.88 -8.15
CA ALA A 73 -0.73 1.79 -8.24
C ALA A 73 0.48 1.30 -7.43
N VAL A 74 0.25 0.69 -6.26
CA VAL A 74 1.33 0.06 -5.46
C VAL A 74 1.90 -1.16 -6.19
N TYR A 75 1.05 -2.00 -6.78
CA TYR A 75 1.49 -3.17 -7.54
C TYR A 75 2.31 -2.77 -8.76
N LEU A 76 1.89 -1.74 -9.49
CA LEU A 76 2.65 -1.20 -10.61
C LEU A 76 4.06 -0.81 -10.19
N ARG A 77 4.21 -0.07 -9.09
CA ARG A 77 5.53 0.33 -8.56
C ARG A 77 6.43 -0.88 -8.27
N VAL A 78 5.87 -1.92 -7.64
CA VAL A 78 6.62 -3.14 -7.30
C VAL A 78 7.00 -3.90 -8.58
N LEU A 79 6.07 -4.06 -9.51
CA LEU A 79 6.30 -4.73 -10.79
C LEU A 79 7.33 -4.00 -11.66
N SER A 80 7.29 -2.66 -11.71
CA SER A 80 8.31 -1.88 -12.41
C SER A 80 9.71 -2.13 -11.83
N ALA A 81 9.85 -2.13 -10.50
CA ALA A 81 11.13 -2.43 -9.85
C ALA A 81 11.60 -3.87 -10.13
N MET A 82 10.69 -4.85 -10.15
CA MET A 82 11.01 -6.23 -10.53
C MET A 82 11.42 -6.35 -12.00
N SER A 83 10.75 -5.60 -12.89
CA SER A 83 11.08 -5.55 -14.32
C SER A 83 12.46 -4.94 -14.57
N GLU A 84 12.80 -3.85 -13.87
CA GLU A 84 14.14 -3.25 -13.89
C GLU A 84 15.24 -4.22 -13.42
N GLN A 85 14.89 -5.16 -12.54
CA GLN A 85 15.78 -6.24 -12.08
C GLN A 85 15.80 -7.45 -13.03
N GLY A 86 15.08 -7.41 -14.15
CA GLY A 86 15.06 -8.47 -15.16
C GLY A 86 14.06 -9.59 -14.90
N ALA A 87 13.13 -9.43 -13.95
CA ALA A 87 12.10 -10.43 -13.71
C ALA A 87 11.10 -10.49 -14.89
N THR A 88 10.93 -11.68 -15.46
CA THR A 88 9.97 -11.93 -16.55
C THR A 88 8.64 -12.48 -16.03
N THR A 89 8.66 -13.20 -14.91
CA THR A 89 7.47 -13.77 -14.26
C THR A 89 7.49 -13.51 -12.76
N VAL A 90 6.32 -13.39 -12.15
CA VAL A 90 6.14 -13.23 -10.70
C VAL A 90 4.94 -14.01 -10.20
N SER A 91 5.06 -14.69 -9.06
CA SER A 91 3.93 -15.36 -8.42
C SER A 91 3.03 -14.38 -7.66
N SER A 92 1.78 -14.77 -7.38
CA SER A 92 0.90 -13.96 -6.52
C SER A 92 1.44 -13.77 -5.11
N GLU A 93 2.20 -14.74 -4.61
CA GLU A 93 2.76 -14.70 -3.26
C GLU A 93 3.90 -13.69 -3.17
N GLU A 94 4.88 -13.79 -4.07
CA GLU A 94 6.00 -12.83 -4.18
C GLU A 94 5.50 -11.40 -4.37
N LEU A 95 4.56 -11.18 -5.30
CA LEU A 95 4.01 -9.85 -5.54
C LEU A 95 3.23 -9.34 -4.33
N SER A 96 2.46 -10.19 -3.65
CA SER A 96 1.69 -9.79 -2.48
C SER A 96 2.57 -9.42 -1.29
N GLN A 97 3.66 -10.17 -1.08
CA GLN A 97 4.63 -9.91 -0.04
C GLN A 97 5.37 -8.59 -0.30
N ALA A 98 5.87 -8.39 -1.52
CA ALA A 98 6.56 -7.17 -1.91
C ALA A 98 5.65 -5.93 -1.86
N ALA A 99 4.36 -6.09 -2.18
CA ALA A 99 3.37 -5.02 -2.08
C ALA A 99 2.78 -4.83 -0.67
N GLY A 100 3.10 -5.71 0.29
CA GLY A 100 2.58 -5.63 1.66
C GLY A 100 1.07 -5.89 1.78
N VAL A 101 0.52 -6.73 0.90
CA VAL A 101 -0.92 -7.06 0.87
C VAL A 101 -1.13 -8.57 1.02
N ASN A 102 -2.33 -8.97 1.43
CA ASN A 102 -2.70 -10.40 1.46
C ASN A 102 -2.85 -10.92 0.01
N SER A 103 -2.28 -12.10 -0.30
CA SER A 103 -2.37 -12.77 -1.61
C SER A 103 -3.80 -12.96 -2.12
N ALA A 104 -4.77 -13.25 -1.24
CA ALA A 104 -6.18 -13.36 -1.63
C ALA A 104 -6.77 -12.00 -2.07
N LYS A 105 -6.39 -10.89 -1.40
CA LYS A 105 -6.78 -9.54 -1.81
C LYS A 105 -6.14 -9.18 -3.14
N LEU A 106 -4.85 -9.47 -3.31
CA LEU A 106 -4.14 -9.24 -4.55
C LEU A 106 -4.82 -9.97 -5.72
N ARG A 107 -5.11 -11.27 -5.58
CA ARG A 107 -5.79 -12.04 -6.63
C ARG A 107 -7.17 -11.46 -6.98
N LYS A 108 -7.92 -11.02 -5.98
CA LYS A 108 -9.20 -10.32 -6.19
C LYS A 108 -9.02 -9.00 -6.95
N ASP A 109 -7.99 -8.22 -6.61
CA ASP A 109 -7.72 -6.96 -7.30
C ASP A 109 -7.26 -7.18 -8.74
N LEU A 110 -6.40 -8.17 -8.99
CA LEU A 110 -5.96 -8.52 -10.33
C LEU A 110 -7.08 -9.11 -11.19
N SER A 111 -8.09 -9.76 -10.59
CA SER A 111 -9.24 -10.26 -11.35
C SER A 111 -10.07 -9.17 -12.02
N TYR A 112 -9.98 -7.90 -11.57
CA TYR A 112 -10.61 -6.78 -12.26
C TYR A 112 -9.92 -6.43 -13.58
N LEU A 113 -8.65 -6.79 -13.72
CA LEU A 113 -7.90 -6.58 -14.96
C LEU A 113 -8.35 -7.58 -16.04
N GLY A 114 -8.83 -8.75 -15.62
CA GLY A 114 -9.22 -9.91 -16.44
C GLY A 114 -8.59 -11.19 -15.90
N SER A 115 -8.77 -12.30 -16.62
CA SER A 115 -8.13 -13.58 -16.27
C SER A 115 -6.70 -13.62 -16.79
N TYR A 116 -5.75 -13.26 -15.92
CA TYR A 116 -4.32 -13.30 -16.21
C TYR A 116 -3.59 -14.12 -15.17
N GLY A 117 -2.54 -14.81 -15.63
CA GLY A 117 -1.75 -15.72 -14.81
C GLY A 117 -2.05 -17.18 -15.13
N THR A 118 -0.98 -17.98 -15.23
CA THR A 118 -1.09 -19.42 -15.46
C THR A 118 -0.88 -20.12 -14.12
N ARG A 119 -1.79 -21.04 -13.77
CA ARG A 119 -1.69 -21.82 -12.53
C ARG A 119 -0.34 -22.53 -12.49
N GLY A 120 0.43 -22.30 -11.43
CA GLY A 120 1.77 -22.87 -11.25
C GLY A 120 2.92 -22.11 -11.93
N VAL A 121 2.65 -21.05 -12.70
CA VAL A 121 3.68 -20.22 -13.36
C VAL A 121 3.67 -18.78 -12.86
N GLY A 122 2.50 -18.24 -12.50
CA GLY A 122 2.35 -16.85 -12.07
C GLY A 122 1.99 -15.92 -13.23
N TYR A 123 2.31 -14.64 -13.07
CA TYR A 123 2.01 -13.57 -14.01
C TYR A 123 3.27 -13.20 -14.79
N GLU A 124 3.13 -12.97 -16.09
CA GLU A 124 4.19 -12.34 -16.87
C GLU A 124 4.22 -10.84 -16.53
N VAL A 125 5.41 -10.34 -16.17
CA VAL A 125 5.59 -9.02 -15.56
C VAL A 125 5.25 -7.90 -16.56
N SER A 126 5.72 -7.99 -17.80
CA SER A 126 5.54 -6.90 -18.78
C SER A 126 4.07 -6.71 -19.20
N VAL A 127 3.33 -7.80 -19.36
CA VAL A 127 1.89 -7.85 -19.62
C VAL A 127 1.14 -7.29 -18.43
N LEU A 128 1.47 -7.71 -17.20
CA LEU A 128 0.77 -7.22 -16.01
C LEU A 128 0.99 -5.72 -15.78
N VAL A 129 2.22 -5.23 -15.97
CA VAL A 129 2.55 -3.80 -15.98
C VAL A 129 1.68 -3.05 -16.99
N SER A 130 1.68 -3.49 -18.25
CA SER A 130 0.92 -2.84 -19.33
C SER A 130 -0.59 -2.78 -19.06
N GLN A 131 -1.16 -3.84 -18.46
CA GLN A 131 -2.58 -3.88 -18.12
C GLN A 131 -2.91 -2.93 -16.96
N ILE A 132 -2.08 -2.91 -15.93
CA ILE A 132 -2.27 -1.99 -14.81
C ILE A 132 -2.13 -0.54 -15.28
N GLU A 133 -1.14 -0.22 -16.13
CA GLU A 133 -0.99 1.11 -16.73
C GLU A 133 -2.23 1.51 -17.53
N ARG A 134 -2.77 0.61 -18.36
CA ARG A 134 -4.00 0.85 -19.11
C ARG A 134 -5.18 1.16 -18.20
N ILE A 135 -5.36 0.40 -17.12
CA ILE A 135 -6.49 0.58 -16.19
C ILE A 135 -6.33 1.84 -15.34
N LEU A 136 -5.11 2.21 -14.98
CA LEU A 136 -4.81 3.47 -14.29
C LEU A 136 -4.78 4.68 -15.23
N GLY A 137 -4.98 4.48 -16.54
CA GLY A 137 -4.98 5.55 -17.53
C GLY A 137 -3.60 6.16 -17.80
N LEU A 138 -2.53 5.40 -17.56
CA LEU A 138 -1.12 5.80 -17.73
C LEU A 138 -0.57 5.52 -19.13
N THR A 139 -1.42 5.10 -20.07
CA THR A 139 -1.07 4.94 -21.50
C THR A 139 -0.82 6.27 -22.21
N ARG A 140 -1.18 7.38 -21.56
CA ARG A 140 -0.84 8.74 -21.97
C ARG A 140 -0.18 9.47 -20.82
N GLN A 141 0.65 10.45 -21.13
CA GLN A 141 1.21 11.33 -20.12
C GLN A 141 0.15 12.30 -19.59
N HIS A 142 0.17 12.51 -18.28
CA HIS A 142 -0.63 13.51 -17.58
C HIS A 142 0.29 14.64 -17.14
N LYS A 143 0.25 15.75 -17.89
CA LYS A 143 1.13 16.88 -17.63
C LYS A 143 0.72 17.58 -16.33
N VAL A 144 1.72 17.88 -15.51
CA VAL A 144 1.55 18.41 -14.16
C VAL A 144 1.98 19.87 -14.09
N ALA A 145 1.15 20.71 -13.48
CA ALA A 145 1.54 22.04 -13.02
C ALA A 145 1.75 22.04 -11.51
N VAL A 146 2.81 22.68 -11.02
CA VAL A 146 3.05 22.89 -9.58
C VAL A 146 2.88 24.37 -9.27
N VAL A 147 2.01 24.69 -8.31
CA VAL A 147 1.74 26.06 -7.85
C VAL A 147 2.19 26.23 -6.41
N GLY A 148 3.02 27.24 -6.16
CA GLY A 148 3.69 27.48 -4.89
C GLY A 148 5.05 26.79 -4.86
N ILE A 149 6.09 27.49 -5.31
CA ILE A 149 7.49 27.08 -5.38
C ILE A 149 8.22 27.49 -4.09
N GLY A 150 7.62 27.17 -2.94
CA GLY A 150 8.30 27.15 -1.65
C GLY A 150 9.11 25.86 -1.47
N ASN A 151 9.48 25.51 -0.22
CA ASN A 151 10.27 24.30 0.06
C ASN A 151 9.66 23.01 -0.56
N LEU A 152 8.35 22.81 -0.39
CA LEU A 152 7.66 21.63 -0.92
C LEU A 152 7.55 21.69 -2.45
N GLY A 153 7.17 22.84 -3.01
CA GLY A 153 7.06 23.02 -4.45
C GLY A 153 8.39 22.80 -5.17
N HIS A 154 9.49 23.32 -4.64
CA HIS A 154 10.84 23.06 -5.13
C HIS A 154 11.19 21.57 -5.10
N ALA A 155 10.87 20.86 -4.01
CA ALA A 155 11.12 19.43 -3.92
C ALA A 155 10.31 18.63 -4.96
N LEU A 156 9.04 18.99 -5.17
CA LEU A 156 8.17 18.35 -6.16
C LEU A 156 8.62 18.65 -7.59
N ALA A 157 9.03 19.88 -7.89
CA ALA A 157 9.50 20.29 -9.21
C ALA A 157 10.81 19.58 -9.60
N ASN A 158 11.69 19.28 -8.64
CA ASN A 158 12.93 18.57 -8.88
C ASN A 158 12.81 17.05 -8.74
N TYR A 159 11.62 16.51 -8.49
CA TYR A 159 11.44 15.08 -8.31
C TYR A 159 11.46 14.34 -9.65
N GLY A 160 12.63 13.77 -10.00
CA GLY A 160 12.83 13.02 -11.24
C GLY A 160 11.99 11.74 -11.41
N GLY A 161 11.26 11.32 -10.37
CA GLY A 161 10.42 10.13 -10.43
C GLY A 161 9.05 10.33 -11.09
N PHE A 162 8.60 11.57 -11.34
CA PHE A 162 7.30 11.81 -11.98
C PHE A 162 7.28 11.56 -13.50
N PRO A 163 8.24 12.07 -14.30
CA PRO A 163 8.21 11.86 -15.75
C PRO A 163 8.20 10.38 -16.16
N GLY A 164 9.04 9.55 -15.52
CA GLY A 164 9.11 8.11 -15.77
C GLY A 164 7.86 7.33 -15.37
N ARG A 165 6.93 7.96 -14.61
CA ARG A 165 5.64 7.37 -14.21
C ARG A 165 4.45 7.95 -15.00
N GLY A 166 4.72 8.68 -16.08
CA GLY A 166 3.69 9.29 -16.92
C GLY A 166 3.20 10.66 -16.42
N PHE A 167 3.92 11.29 -15.49
CA PHE A 167 3.53 12.57 -14.89
C PHE A 167 4.58 13.66 -15.11
N PRO A 168 4.92 14.06 -16.35
CA PRO A 168 5.90 15.11 -16.57
C PRO A 168 5.43 16.42 -15.92
N VAL A 169 6.30 17.04 -15.12
CA VAL A 169 6.09 18.41 -14.64
C VAL A 169 6.41 19.34 -15.81
N GLU A 170 5.47 20.20 -16.17
CA GLU A 170 5.52 21.00 -17.39
C GLU A 170 5.25 22.49 -17.15
N ALA A 171 4.82 22.87 -15.95
CA ALA A 171 4.60 24.27 -15.59
C ALA A 171 4.80 24.48 -14.09
N LEU A 172 5.43 25.61 -13.74
CA LEU A 172 5.69 26.04 -12.37
C LEU A 172 5.12 27.45 -12.19
N PHE A 173 4.47 27.71 -11.06
CA PHE A 173 3.85 29.01 -10.80
C PHE A 173 4.10 29.49 -9.37
N ASP A 174 4.39 30.78 -9.22
CA ASP A 174 4.47 31.44 -7.91
C ASP A 174 3.94 32.89 -7.97
N LEU A 175 3.78 33.52 -6.80
CA LEU A 175 3.51 34.96 -6.66
C LEU A 175 4.81 35.76 -6.53
N ASP A 176 5.86 35.15 -5.97
CA ASP A 176 7.10 35.83 -5.64
C ASP A 176 7.80 36.31 -6.91
N SER A 177 7.91 37.64 -7.06
CA SER A 177 8.56 38.28 -8.20
C SER A 177 10.02 37.86 -8.38
N ASP A 178 10.68 37.50 -7.28
CA ASP A 178 12.09 37.10 -7.30
C ASP A 178 12.27 35.67 -7.85
N LEU A 179 11.21 34.85 -7.82
CA LEU A 179 11.19 33.51 -8.41
C LEU A 179 10.78 33.52 -9.88
N ILE A 180 10.04 34.53 -10.34
CA ILE A 180 9.53 34.56 -11.71
C ILE A 180 10.69 34.57 -12.73
N GLY A 181 10.64 33.64 -13.67
CA GLY A 181 11.67 33.40 -14.68
C GLY A 181 12.86 32.58 -14.19
N VAL A 182 13.02 32.36 -12.89
CA VAL A 182 14.08 31.51 -12.34
C VAL A 182 13.80 30.06 -12.74
N PRO A 183 14.78 29.33 -13.31
CA PRO A 183 14.59 27.93 -13.67
C PRO A 183 14.67 27.04 -12.42
N VAL A 184 13.64 26.21 -12.23
CA VAL A 184 13.60 25.17 -11.21
C VAL A 184 13.34 23.84 -11.91
N GLY A 185 14.19 22.84 -11.71
CA GLY A 185 14.09 21.57 -12.44
C GLY A 185 14.19 21.73 -13.97
N GLY A 186 14.81 22.81 -14.45
CA GLY A 186 14.91 23.15 -15.87
C GLY A 186 13.69 23.89 -16.46
N LEU A 187 12.67 24.20 -15.65
CA LEU A 187 11.48 24.93 -16.08
C LEU A 187 11.42 26.33 -15.46
N PRO A 188 11.10 27.39 -16.23
CA PRO A 188 10.95 28.72 -15.68
C PRO A 188 9.66 28.80 -14.84
N VAL A 189 9.75 29.47 -13.69
CA VAL A 189 8.57 29.80 -12.88
C VAL A 189 7.81 30.95 -13.55
N SER A 190 6.51 30.75 -13.77
CA SER A 190 5.59 31.77 -14.33
C SER A 190 4.78 32.42 -13.20
N HIS A 191 4.22 33.60 -13.46
CA HIS A 191 3.37 34.26 -12.47
C HIS A 191 2.05 33.50 -12.31
N MET A 192 1.46 33.48 -11.11
CA MET A 192 0.19 32.78 -10.87
C MET A 192 -0.98 33.25 -11.76
N ASP A 193 -0.92 34.49 -12.25
CA ASP A 193 -1.93 35.02 -13.17
C ASP A 193 -1.92 34.35 -14.55
N ASP A 194 -0.79 33.77 -14.92
CA ASP A 194 -0.65 33.03 -16.17
C ASP A 194 -1.23 31.60 -16.11
N ILE A 195 -1.64 31.12 -14.92
CA ILE A 195 -2.14 29.74 -14.73
C ILE A 195 -3.19 29.36 -15.79
N PRO A 196 -4.30 30.11 -15.99
CA PRO A 196 -5.34 29.68 -16.91
C PRO A 196 -4.83 29.53 -18.34
N ARG A 197 -4.01 30.50 -18.79
CA ARG A 197 -3.45 30.53 -20.14
C ARG A 197 -2.45 29.39 -20.36
N VAL A 198 -1.46 29.27 -19.48
CA VAL A 198 -0.38 28.28 -19.61
C VAL A 198 -0.91 26.86 -19.44
N CYS A 199 -1.86 26.62 -18.53
CA CYS A 199 -2.48 25.31 -18.37
C CYS A 199 -3.22 24.87 -19.64
N ALA A 200 -3.99 25.78 -20.24
CA ALA A 200 -4.71 25.51 -21.49
C ALA A 200 -3.76 25.26 -22.66
N GLU A 201 -2.75 26.12 -22.86
CA GLU A 201 -1.77 26.01 -23.95
C GLU A 201 -0.96 24.70 -23.87
N ARG A 202 -0.54 24.32 -22.66
CA ARG A 202 0.30 23.13 -22.46
C ARG A 202 -0.50 21.84 -22.33
N GLY A 203 -1.83 21.92 -22.17
CA GLY A 203 -2.69 20.77 -21.92
C GLY A 203 -2.41 20.11 -20.57
N ILE A 204 -2.28 20.93 -19.52
CA ILE A 204 -2.09 20.45 -18.15
C ILE A 204 -3.37 19.75 -17.68
N SER A 205 -3.27 18.49 -17.27
CA SER A 205 -4.41 17.73 -16.73
C SER A 205 -4.45 17.68 -15.22
N ILE A 206 -3.28 17.84 -14.56
CA ILE A 206 -3.13 17.74 -13.10
C ILE A 206 -2.49 19.01 -12.54
N GLY A 207 -3.12 19.62 -11.54
CA GLY A 207 -2.56 20.73 -10.77
C GLY A 207 -2.14 20.28 -9.37
N VAL A 208 -0.94 20.66 -8.93
CA VAL A 208 -0.46 20.46 -7.56
C VAL A 208 -0.44 21.79 -6.84
N ILE A 209 -1.17 21.86 -5.72
CA ILE A 209 -1.24 23.07 -4.89
C ILE A 209 -0.36 22.86 -3.67
N ALA A 210 0.75 23.58 -3.63
CA ALA A 210 1.73 23.62 -2.54
C ALA A 210 1.85 25.03 -1.93
N THR A 211 0.77 25.81 -1.97
CA THR A 211 0.69 27.18 -1.45
C THR A 211 0.23 27.22 0.01
N PRO A 212 0.39 28.37 0.71
CA PRO A 212 -0.30 28.61 1.97
C PRO A 212 -1.83 28.47 1.84
N PRO A 213 -2.55 28.16 2.95
CA PRO A 213 -4.00 27.96 2.95
C PRO A 213 -4.78 29.14 2.38
N THR A 214 -4.32 30.36 2.64
CA THR A 214 -4.99 31.61 2.24
C THR A 214 -5.02 31.81 0.72
N ALA A 215 -4.08 31.21 -0.02
CA ALA A 215 -3.99 31.32 -1.47
C ALA A 215 -4.62 30.12 -2.21
N ALA A 216 -4.82 28.99 -1.52
CA ALA A 216 -5.11 27.71 -2.14
C ALA A 216 -6.42 27.70 -2.96
N GLN A 217 -7.48 28.35 -2.49
CA GLN A 217 -8.75 28.42 -3.23
C GLN A 217 -8.62 29.24 -4.53
N SER A 218 -7.97 30.41 -4.47
CA SER A 218 -7.73 31.25 -5.66
C SER A 218 -6.91 30.50 -6.72
N VAL A 219 -5.89 29.77 -6.29
CA VAL A 219 -5.09 28.90 -7.17
C VAL A 219 -5.94 27.79 -7.77
N CYS A 220 -6.77 27.12 -6.96
CA CYS A 220 -7.69 26.08 -7.41
C CYS A 220 -8.62 26.62 -8.51
N ASP A 221 -9.25 27.76 -8.29
CA ASP A 221 -10.17 28.37 -9.25
C ASP A 221 -9.47 28.69 -10.59
N ARG A 222 -8.23 29.18 -10.54
CA ARG A 222 -7.41 29.46 -11.73
C ARG A 222 -7.01 28.19 -12.49
N LEU A 223 -6.63 27.12 -11.78
CA LEU A 223 -6.32 25.83 -12.39
C LEU A 223 -7.55 25.26 -13.11
N VAL A 224 -8.72 25.32 -12.46
CA VAL A 224 -10.00 24.89 -13.06
C VAL A 224 -10.33 25.74 -14.30
N ALA A 225 -10.15 27.07 -14.22
CA ALA A 225 -10.33 27.95 -15.39
C ALA A 225 -9.36 27.63 -16.54
N GLY A 226 -8.18 27.09 -16.24
CA GLY A 226 -7.20 26.60 -17.21
C GLY A 226 -7.49 25.21 -17.78
N GLY A 227 -8.58 24.56 -17.38
CA GLY A 227 -8.99 23.25 -17.88
C GLY A 227 -8.38 22.05 -17.15
N VAL A 228 -7.73 22.28 -16.00
CA VAL A 228 -7.22 21.19 -15.13
C VAL A 228 -8.40 20.37 -14.59
N GLN A 229 -8.26 19.04 -14.59
CA GLN A 229 -9.33 18.11 -14.21
C GLN A 229 -9.09 17.48 -12.83
N CYS A 230 -7.82 17.35 -12.43
CA CYS A 230 -7.44 16.74 -11.18
C CYS A 230 -6.52 17.65 -10.38
N ILE A 231 -6.74 17.74 -9.07
CA ILE A 231 -5.95 18.57 -8.16
C ILE A 231 -5.38 17.72 -7.04
N LEU A 232 -4.06 17.77 -6.87
CA LEU A 232 -3.37 17.24 -5.69
C LEU A 232 -3.12 18.40 -4.71
N ASN A 233 -3.86 18.41 -3.61
CA ASN A 233 -3.85 19.52 -2.66
C ASN A 233 -3.01 19.19 -1.42
N PHE A 234 -1.89 19.89 -1.23
CA PHE A 234 -1.08 19.85 -0.01
C PHE A 234 -1.42 20.98 0.98
N ALA A 235 -2.21 21.97 0.57
CA ALA A 235 -2.64 23.01 1.50
C ALA A 235 -3.61 22.41 2.54
N PRO A 236 -3.46 22.73 3.83
CA PRO A 236 -4.31 22.20 4.91
C PRO A 236 -5.68 22.90 4.96
N VAL A 237 -6.39 22.90 3.83
CA VAL A 237 -7.72 23.49 3.66
C VAL A 237 -8.55 22.61 2.71
N VAL A 238 -9.87 22.61 2.90
CA VAL A 238 -10.80 21.96 1.99
C VAL A 238 -11.13 22.92 0.85
N LEU A 239 -10.86 22.50 -0.38
CA LEU A 239 -11.14 23.29 -1.58
C LEU A 239 -12.59 23.10 -2.01
N GLN A 240 -13.21 24.18 -2.48
CA GLN A 240 -14.50 24.14 -3.17
C GLN A 240 -14.25 23.97 -4.65
N VAL A 241 -14.80 22.91 -5.24
CA VAL A 241 -14.61 22.59 -6.67
C VAL A 241 -15.91 22.18 -7.34
N PRO A 242 -16.04 22.40 -8.66
CA PRO A 242 -17.12 21.82 -9.44
C PRO A 242 -17.12 20.28 -9.40
N ALA A 243 -18.28 19.65 -9.60
CA ALA A 243 -18.43 18.19 -9.51
C ALA A 243 -17.60 17.37 -10.51
N HIS A 244 -17.11 17.99 -11.59
CA HIS A 244 -16.27 17.34 -12.60
C HIS A 244 -14.78 17.39 -12.28
N ILE A 245 -14.40 18.04 -11.17
CA ILE A 245 -13.01 18.17 -10.73
C ILE A 245 -12.76 17.19 -9.59
N GLU A 246 -11.70 16.40 -9.74
CA GLU A 246 -11.28 15.45 -8.71
C GLU A 246 -10.19 16.07 -7.84
N VAL A 247 -10.37 16.04 -6.51
CA VAL A 247 -9.40 16.60 -5.56
C VAL A 247 -8.89 15.49 -4.64
N ARG A 248 -7.58 15.28 -4.66
CA ARG A 248 -6.85 14.40 -3.74
C ARG A 248 -6.13 15.24 -2.70
N LYS A 249 -6.53 15.17 -1.44
CA LYS A 249 -5.82 15.83 -0.33
C LYS A 249 -4.61 14.99 0.10
N VAL A 250 -3.47 15.64 0.36
CA VAL A 250 -2.31 15.04 1.03
C VAL A 250 -2.05 15.80 2.32
N ASP A 251 -2.14 15.11 3.45
CA ASP A 251 -1.92 15.67 4.78
C ASP A 251 -0.86 14.85 5.51
N LEU A 252 0.42 15.21 5.31
CA LEU A 252 1.54 14.47 5.89
C LEU A 252 1.49 14.43 7.42
N ALA A 253 0.90 15.46 8.07
CA ALA A 253 0.75 15.48 9.52
C ALA A 253 -0.25 14.42 9.99
N VAL A 254 -1.39 14.28 9.31
CA VAL A 254 -2.36 13.21 9.60
C VAL A 254 -1.74 11.83 9.40
N GLU A 255 -0.95 11.62 8.35
CA GLU A 255 -0.25 10.35 8.13
C GLU A 255 0.71 10.02 9.29
N LEU A 256 1.47 11.01 9.78
CA LEU A 256 2.35 10.83 10.93
C LEU A 256 1.58 10.55 12.24
N GLN A 257 0.40 11.15 12.43
CA GLN A 257 -0.47 10.88 13.58
C GLN A 257 -0.99 9.44 13.55
N ILE A 258 -1.38 8.92 12.38
CA ILE A 258 -1.78 7.51 12.21
C ILE A 258 -0.61 6.57 12.58
N LEU A 259 0.61 6.90 12.14
CA LEU A 259 1.79 6.13 12.52
C LEU A 259 2.05 6.18 14.04
N SER A 260 1.87 7.34 14.68
CA SER A 260 1.99 7.50 16.13
C SER A 260 1.00 6.60 16.89
N PHE A 261 -0.25 6.50 16.43
CA PHE A 261 -1.24 5.59 16.99
C PHE A 261 -0.78 4.13 16.95
N HIS A 262 -0.16 3.68 15.85
CA HIS A 262 0.36 2.32 15.75
C HIS A 262 1.55 2.05 16.67
N VAL A 263 2.41 3.05 16.89
CA VAL A 263 3.51 2.96 17.86
C VAL A 263 2.94 2.81 19.27
N ALA A 264 1.97 3.66 19.65
CA ALA A 264 1.31 3.60 20.95
C ALA A 264 0.64 2.23 21.20
N ARG A 265 -0.18 1.76 20.24
CA ARG A 265 -0.86 0.47 20.36
C ARG A 265 0.10 -0.71 20.54
N ARG A 266 1.21 -0.73 19.79
CA ARG A 266 2.24 -1.78 19.94
C ARG A 266 2.91 -1.74 21.31
N ALA A 267 3.09 -0.56 21.89
CA ALA A 267 3.63 -0.41 23.24
C ALA A 267 2.64 -0.93 24.30
N ASP A 268 1.35 -0.62 24.15
CA ASP A 268 0.29 -1.10 25.04
C ASP A 268 0.12 -2.62 24.99
N ASP A 269 0.15 -3.21 23.78
CA ASP A 269 0.12 -4.66 23.58
C ASP A 269 1.34 -5.34 24.26
N ALA A 270 2.52 -4.73 24.16
CA ALA A 270 3.74 -5.24 24.78
C ALA A 270 3.73 -5.13 26.31
N ALA A 271 3.14 -4.07 26.87
CA ALA A 271 2.96 -3.89 28.31
C ALA A 271 1.92 -4.88 28.88
N SER A 272 0.82 -5.10 28.16
CA SER A 272 -0.24 -6.03 28.53
C SER A 272 0.24 -7.48 28.55
N ASN A 273 1.13 -7.85 27.62
CA ASN A 273 1.68 -9.21 27.53
C ASN A 273 2.75 -9.50 28.61
N GLN A 274 3.38 -8.46 29.17
CA GLN A 274 4.33 -8.58 30.30
C GLN A 274 3.64 -8.62 31.67
N GLY A 275 2.42 -8.07 31.79
CA GLY A 275 1.63 -8.13 33.03
C GLY A 275 1.02 -9.51 33.33
N ASN A 276 0.99 -10.43 32.37
CA ASN A 276 0.36 -11.75 32.52
C ASN A 276 1.37 -12.90 32.80
N SER A 277 2.67 -12.61 32.93
CA SER A 277 3.72 -13.61 33.17
C SER A 277 4.25 -13.67 34.61
N GLY A 278 3.51 -13.12 35.59
CA GLY A 278 4.04 -12.89 36.94
C GLY A 278 3.09 -13.13 38.10
N LEU A 279 2.47 -14.30 38.21
CA LEU A 279 1.94 -14.81 39.50
C LEU A 279 2.14 -16.33 39.56
N PRO A 280 3.11 -16.87 40.33
CA PRO A 280 3.09 -18.28 40.68
C PRO A 280 1.88 -18.54 41.60
N ALA A 281 1.06 -19.52 41.24
CA ALA A 281 -0.05 -19.98 42.07
C ALA A 281 0.48 -20.38 43.46
N ALA A 282 0.25 -19.50 44.45
CA ALA A 282 0.49 -19.82 45.85
C ALA A 282 -0.45 -20.97 46.23
N GLY A 283 0.15 -22.13 46.50
CA GLY A 283 -0.56 -23.34 46.91
C GLY A 283 -1.42 -23.09 48.14
N LEU A 284 -2.66 -23.57 48.07
CA LEU A 284 -3.53 -23.77 49.22
C LEU A 284 -2.80 -24.68 50.23
N PRO A 285 -2.71 -24.32 51.53
CA PRO A 285 -2.19 -25.23 52.54
C PRO A 285 -3.25 -26.31 52.86
N PRO A 286 -2.81 -27.54 53.20
CA PRO A 286 -3.73 -28.62 53.54
C PRO A 286 -4.38 -28.39 54.92
N ASP A 287 -5.68 -28.63 54.94
CA ASP A 287 -6.56 -28.73 56.10
C ASP A 287 -6.07 -29.83 57.04
N ASN A 288 -5.84 -29.47 58.31
CA ASN A 288 -5.66 -30.42 59.39
C ASN A 288 -6.32 -29.85 60.65
N GLY A 289 -7.55 -30.31 60.90
CA GLY A 289 -8.34 -29.90 62.03
C GLY A 289 -7.72 -30.26 63.39
N LYS A 290 -7.96 -29.38 64.36
CA LYS A 290 -8.37 -29.77 65.72
C LYS A 290 -9.05 -28.60 66.43
N SER A 291 -10.15 -28.97 67.07
CA SER A 291 -11.05 -28.21 67.94
C SER A 291 -10.39 -27.21 68.88
N SER A 292 -11.03 -26.06 69.10
CA SER A 292 -11.84 -25.83 70.30
C SER A 292 -12.29 -24.37 70.45
N GLY A 293 -13.57 -24.20 70.79
CA GLY A 293 -13.94 -23.32 71.89
C GLY A 293 -14.25 -21.85 71.61
N ARG A 294 -15.57 -21.59 71.59
CA ARG A 294 -16.27 -20.52 72.33
C ARG A 294 -16.30 -19.08 71.78
N ASN A 295 -17.55 -18.75 71.43
CA ASN A 295 -18.39 -17.66 71.99
C ASN A 295 -18.20 -16.21 71.53
N GLY A 296 -19.36 -15.64 71.19
CA GLY A 296 -19.78 -14.30 71.62
C GLY A 296 -19.48 -13.22 70.57
N ALA A 297 -20.42 -12.91 69.68
CA ALA A 297 -21.57 -12.04 69.91
C ALA A 297 -21.17 -10.61 70.31
N GLY A 298 -21.53 -9.65 69.45
CA GLY A 298 -21.70 -8.25 69.83
C GLY A 298 -21.03 -7.25 68.88
N PRO A 299 -21.61 -6.06 68.74
CA PRO A 299 -22.18 -5.68 67.45
C PRO A 299 -21.75 -4.27 66.97
N ASP A 300 -22.23 -3.93 65.78
CA ASP A 300 -22.79 -2.65 65.34
C ASP A 300 -22.08 -1.33 65.72
N GLY A 301 -21.85 -0.47 64.72
CA GLY A 301 -21.40 0.89 64.98
C GLY A 301 -20.82 1.67 63.80
N GLY A 302 -21.69 2.07 62.86
CA GLY A 302 -21.91 3.47 62.49
C GLY A 302 -20.82 4.34 61.80
N ARG A 303 -21.36 5.17 60.87
CA ARG A 303 -20.94 6.55 60.49
C ARG A 303 -19.66 6.70 59.67
N GLU A 304 -19.48 7.68 58.77
CA GLU A 304 -20.28 8.75 58.18
C GLU A 304 -19.49 9.23 56.93
N VAL A 305 -20.22 9.66 55.90
CA VAL A 305 -20.06 10.90 55.10
C VAL A 305 -18.66 11.55 54.97
N VAL A 306 -18.27 11.91 53.74
CA VAL A 306 -18.03 13.31 53.31
C VAL A 306 -17.85 13.38 51.78
N VAL A 307 -18.75 14.17 51.18
CA VAL A 307 -18.72 14.74 49.83
C VAL A 307 -17.85 16.00 49.87
N ARG A 308 -16.97 16.22 48.90
CA ARG A 308 -16.67 17.57 48.37
C ARG A 308 -16.28 17.53 46.89
N SER A 309 -17.08 18.29 46.14
CA SER A 309 -16.80 19.19 45.00
C SER A 309 -15.66 18.88 44.04
#